data_AF-A0A0J1HII9-F1
#
_entry.id   AF-A0A0J1HII9-F1
#
_cell.length_a   1.000
_cell.length_b   1.000
_cell.length_c   1.000
_cell.angle_alpha   90.00
_cell.angle_beta   90.00
_cell.angle_gamma   90.00
#
_symmetry.space_group_name_H-M   'P 1'
#
loop_
_entity.id
_entity.type
_entity.pdbx_description
1 polymer ?
#
loop_
_entity_poly.entity_id
_entity_poly.type
_entity_poly.pdbx_seq_one_letter_code
_entity_poly.pdbx_strand_id
1 'polypeptide(L)'
;MEVSCHCGNITLKANYKPEEVGECNCSICRRYAASWAYYPPQEVVISFAKERSIFYIWGDKEVEFHRCHLCGCITHYKTTPQCASQIIAINMKMADTELLQSIPVRKIDGAQY
;
A
#
# COMPACT_ATOMS: atom_id res chain seq x y z
N MET A 1 -11.44 -7.54 -4.04
CA MET A 1 -10.21 -7.73 -4.85
C MET A 1 -9.10 -8.32 -3.99
N GLU A 2 -8.13 -8.97 -4.61
CA GLU A 2 -7.01 -9.61 -3.92
C GLU A 2 -5.70 -9.31 -4.66
N VAL A 3 -4.64 -9.02 -3.91
CA VAL A 3 -3.28 -8.88 -4.43
C VAL A 3 -2.30 -9.60 -3.52
N SER A 4 -1.15 -9.98 -4.05
CA SER A 4 -0.09 -10.59 -3.26
C SER A 4 1.28 -10.03 -3.62
N CYS A 5 2.25 -10.13 -2.70
CA CYS A 5 3.64 -9.85 -3.07
C CYS A 5 4.15 -10.90 -4.07
N HIS A 6 5.27 -10.62 -4.73
CA HIS A 6 5.81 -11.50 -5.77
C HIS A 6 5.96 -12.98 -5.36
N CYS A 7 6.39 -13.25 -4.11
CA CYS A 7 6.58 -14.61 -3.63
C CYS A 7 5.32 -15.24 -3.00
N GLY A 8 4.17 -14.55 -3.01
CA GLY A 8 2.92 -15.01 -2.43
C GLY A 8 2.88 -15.06 -0.89
N ASN A 9 3.93 -14.60 -0.20
CA ASN A 9 3.97 -14.66 1.26
C ASN A 9 2.96 -13.72 1.92
N ILE A 10 2.76 -12.52 1.37
CA ILE A 10 1.78 -11.55 1.86
C ILE A 10 0.64 -11.49 0.85
N THR A 11 -0.59 -11.72 1.34
CA THR A 11 -1.82 -11.53 0.56
C THR A 11 -2.66 -10.46 1.24
N LEU A 12 -3.19 -9.53 0.44
CA LEU A 12 -4.11 -8.49 0.88
C LEU A 12 -5.42 -8.64 0.13
N LYS A 13 -6.52 -8.78 0.89
CA LYS A 13 -7.87 -8.82 0.34
C LYS A 13 -8.61 -7.58 0.78
N ALA A 14 -9.20 -6.86 -0.17
CA ALA A 14 -10.10 -5.75 0.08
C ALA A 14 -11.50 -6.06 -0.45
N ASN A 15 -12.55 -5.57 0.21
CA ASN A 15 -13.94 -5.91 -0.11
C ASN A 15 -14.37 -5.43 -1.51
N TYR A 16 -13.78 -4.35 -2.01
CA TYR A 16 -14.12 -3.76 -3.32
C TYR A 16 -12.87 -3.32 -4.09
N LYS A 17 -13.03 -3.23 -5.42
CA LYS A 17 -12.03 -2.62 -6.31
C LYS A 17 -12.01 -1.10 -6.05
N PRO A 18 -10.83 -0.46 -5.99
CA PRO A 18 -10.77 0.97 -5.76
C PRO A 18 -11.22 1.72 -7.03
N GLU A 19 -11.87 2.87 -6.82
CA GLU A 19 -12.28 3.76 -7.91
C GLU A 19 -11.09 4.53 -8.52
N GLU A 20 -10.05 4.78 -7.71
CA GLU A 20 -8.81 5.42 -8.12
C GLU A 20 -7.62 4.92 -7.31
N VAL A 21 -6.40 5.19 -7.80
CA VAL A 21 -5.16 5.01 -7.05
C VAL A 21 -4.37 6.31 -6.98
N GLY A 22 -3.78 6.59 -5.82
CA GLY A 22 -2.91 7.73 -5.58
C GLY A 22 -1.46 7.42 -5.95
N GLU A 23 -0.86 8.25 -6.81
CA GLU A 23 0.59 8.27 -7.04
C GLU A 23 1.18 9.57 -6.49
N CYS A 24 1.94 9.42 -5.41
CA CYS A 24 2.51 10.53 -4.66
C CYS A 24 3.99 10.76 -5.02
N ASN A 25 4.37 12.02 -5.22
CA ASN A 25 5.74 12.42 -5.58
C ASN A 25 6.65 12.72 -4.37
N CYS A 26 6.18 12.53 -3.13
CA CYS A 26 7.01 12.78 -1.94
C CYS A 26 8.27 11.90 -1.96
N SER A 27 9.27 12.27 -1.15
CA SER A 27 10.60 11.68 -1.21
C SER A 27 10.59 10.14 -1.10
N ILE A 28 9.73 9.56 -0.26
CA ILE A 28 9.63 8.11 -0.10
C ILE A 28 8.73 7.45 -1.15
N CYS A 29 7.55 8.01 -1.43
CA CYS A 29 6.60 7.42 -2.39
C CYS A 29 7.16 7.36 -3.81
N ARG A 30 7.88 8.40 -4.27
CA ARG A 30 8.50 8.37 -5.60
C ARG A 30 9.58 7.29 -5.73
N ARG A 31 10.24 6.92 -4.63
CA ARG A 31 11.26 5.86 -4.60
C ARG A 31 10.65 4.46 -4.52
N TYR A 32 9.50 4.34 -3.87
CA TYR A 32 8.72 3.10 -3.87
C TYR A 32 7.94 2.87 -5.16
N ALA A 33 7.73 3.93 -5.97
CA ALA A 33 7.00 3.88 -7.23
C ALA A 33 5.61 3.21 -7.10
N ALA A 34 4.97 3.41 -5.95
CA ALA A 34 3.73 2.75 -5.57
C ALA A 34 2.50 3.51 -6.10
N SER A 35 1.44 2.74 -6.37
CA SER A 35 0.10 3.28 -6.66
C SER A 35 -0.82 2.85 -5.53
N TRP A 36 -1.24 3.79 -4.69
CA TRP A 36 -1.93 3.49 -3.43
C TRP A 36 -3.45 3.49 -3.60
N ALA A 37 -4.09 2.37 -3.26
CA ALA A 37 -5.53 2.30 -3.06
C ALA A 37 -5.83 2.38 -1.56
N TYR A 38 -6.68 3.32 -1.15
CA TYR A 38 -6.90 3.66 0.26
C TYR A 38 -8.17 3.00 0.79
N TYR A 39 -8.07 2.34 1.94
CA TYR A 39 -9.17 1.63 2.58
C TYR A 39 -9.21 1.90 4.09
N PRO A 40 -10.41 1.88 4.70
CA PRO A 40 -10.57 1.67 6.14
C PRO A 40 -9.94 0.33 6.58
N PRO A 41 -9.27 0.26 7.74
CA PRO A 41 -8.60 -0.96 8.20
C PRO A 41 -9.51 -2.19 8.28
N GLN A 42 -10.78 -2.01 8.66
CA GLN A 42 -11.74 -3.10 8.78
C GLN A 42 -12.16 -3.71 7.43
N GLU A 43 -11.83 -3.07 6.31
CA GLU A 43 -12.17 -3.55 4.96
C GLU A 43 -11.01 -4.26 4.27
N VAL A 44 -9.87 -4.40 4.96
CA VAL A 44 -8.68 -5.08 4.45
C VAL A 44 -8.28 -6.23 5.37
N VAL A 45 -8.16 -7.42 4.78
CA VAL A 45 -7.60 -8.59 5.46
C VAL A 45 -6.18 -8.82 4.93
N ILE A 46 -5.21 -8.90 5.84
CA ILE A 46 -3.81 -9.16 5.53
C ILE A 46 -3.43 -10.52 6.09
N SER A 47 -2.95 -11.40 5.21
CA SER A 47 -2.58 -12.76 5.55
C SER A 47 -1.11 -13.04 5.21
N PHE A 48 -0.49 -13.92 5.98
CA PHE A 48 0.91 -14.31 5.82
C PHE A 48 1.02 -15.83 5.69
N ALA A 49 1.64 -16.31 4.61
CA ALA A 49 1.83 -17.73 4.39
C ALA A 49 3.02 -18.31 5.19
N LYS A 50 4.05 -17.49 5.46
CA LYS A 50 5.25 -17.91 6.21
C LYS A 50 5.59 -16.91 7.32
N GLU A 51 5.98 -15.69 6.93
CA GLU A 51 6.50 -14.67 7.84
C GLU A 51 5.71 -13.36 7.75
N ARG A 52 5.63 -12.64 8.87
CA ARG A 52 5.01 -11.30 8.91
C ARG A 52 5.80 -10.31 8.05
N SER A 53 5.14 -9.23 7.63
CA SER A 53 5.83 -8.10 7.01
C SER A 53 6.77 -7.42 8.00
N ILE A 54 7.83 -6.83 7.47
CA ILE A 54 8.63 -5.83 8.18
C ILE A 54 8.19 -4.44 7.71
N PHE A 55 8.37 -3.42 8.54
CA PHE A 55 7.98 -2.07 8.19
C PHE A 55 9.09 -1.04 8.43
N TYR A 56 8.92 0.12 7.80
CA TYR A 56 9.76 1.29 7.97
C TYR A 56 8.88 2.51 8.29
N ILE A 57 9.29 3.27 9.30
CA ILE A 57 8.65 4.53 9.71
C ILE A 57 9.68 5.66 9.55
N TRP A 58 9.24 6.81 9.05
CA TRP A 58 10.07 7.99 8.83
C TRP A 58 9.28 9.26 9.10
N GLY A 59 9.96 10.40 9.21
CA GLY A 59 9.34 11.72 9.26
C GLY A 59 8.52 11.96 10.53
N ASP A 60 7.30 12.42 10.34
CA ASP A 60 6.27 12.62 11.38
C ASP A 60 5.85 11.33 12.11
N LYS A 61 6.27 10.17 11.60
CA LYS A 61 5.94 8.83 12.11
C LYS A 61 4.46 8.47 11.99
N GLU A 62 3.74 9.11 11.08
CA GLU A 62 2.31 8.84 10.85
C GLU A 62 2.07 7.57 10.03
N VAL A 63 3.08 7.03 9.35
CA VAL A 63 2.93 5.91 8.41
C VAL A 63 3.97 4.80 8.63
N GLU A 64 3.48 3.56 8.71
CA GLU A 64 4.27 2.33 8.64
C GLU A 64 4.23 1.77 7.21
N PHE A 65 5.34 1.86 6.47
CA PHE A 65 5.47 1.25 5.13
C PHE A 65 5.88 -0.21 5.24
N HIS A 66 4.96 -1.13 4.95
CA HIS A 66 5.16 -2.57 5.08
C HIS A 66 5.69 -3.21 3.79
N ARG A 67 6.64 -4.13 3.96
CA ARG A 67 7.22 -4.92 2.88
C ARG A 67 7.42 -6.37 3.25
N CYS A 68 7.43 -7.22 2.22
CA CYS A 68 7.79 -8.62 2.40
C CYS A 68 9.29 -8.76 2.69
N HIS A 69 9.64 -9.40 3.81
CA HIS A 69 11.04 -9.67 4.13
C HIS A 69 11.70 -10.62 3.11
N LEU A 70 10.93 -11.48 2.45
CA LEU A 70 11.42 -12.50 1.52
C LEU A 70 11.69 -11.97 0.10
N CYS A 71 10.81 -11.13 -0.46
CA CYS A 71 10.95 -10.62 -1.83
C CYS A 71 11.15 -9.11 -1.93
N GLY A 72 11.07 -8.37 -0.83
CA GLY A 72 11.27 -6.92 -0.80
C GLY A 72 10.10 -6.07 -1.30
N CYS A 73 9.08 -6.64 -1.94
CA CYS A 73 7.91 -5.89 -2.42
C CYS A 73 7.26 -5.07 -1.29
N ILE A 74 7.09 -3.77 -1.52
CA ILE A 74 6.27 -2.88 -0.69
C ILE A 74 4.81 -3.18 -1.00
N THR A 75 4.07 -3.75 -0.04
CA THR A 75 2.71 -4.25 -0.29
C THR A 75 1.63 -3.30 0.17
N HIS A 76 1.85 -2.65 1.30
CA HIS A 76 0.91 -1.69 1.86
C HIS A 76 1.63 -0.72 2.78
N TYR A 77 0.97 0.37 3.11
CA TYR A 77 1.24 1.06 4.35
C TYR A 77 -0.01 1.05 5.23
N LYS A 78 0.20 1.25 6.54
CA LYS A 78 -0.89 1.61 7.45
C LYS A 78 -0.52 2.87 8.20
N THR A 79 -1.51 3.67 8.57
CA THR A 79 -1.27 4.81 9.44
C THR A 79 -1.06 4.36 10.88
N THR A 80 -0.28 5.12 11.64
CA THR A 80 -0.02 4.89 13.07
C THR A 80 -1.06 5.64 13.91
N PRO A 81 -1.09 5.44 15.24
CA PRO A 81 -1.92 6.26 16.12
C PRO A 81 -1.58 7.77 16.13
N GLN A 82 -0.45 8.19 15.55
CA GLN A 82 -0.13 9.62 15.41
C GLN A 82 -0.95 10.29 14.30
N CYS A 83 -1.39 9.53 13.30
CA CYS A 83 -2.21 10.06 12.22
C CYS A 83 -3.67 10.17 12.68
N ALA A 84 -4.30 11.31 12.42
CA ALA A 84 -5.72 11.52 12.72
C ALA A 84 -6.64 10.53 11.97
N SER A 85 -6.19 10.04 10.81
CA SER A 85 -6.94 9.10 9.98
C SER A 85 -6.39 7.69 10.11
N GLN A 86 -7.27 6.70 10.24
CA GLN A 86 -6.92 5.28 10.25
C GLN A 86 -7.11 4.70 8.85
N ILE A 87 -6.02 4.38 8.18
CA ILE A 87 -6.01 3.98 6.77
C ILE A 87 -5.06 2.79 6.57
N ILE A 88 -5.48 1.82 5.76
CA ILE A 88 -4.59 0.87 5.09
C ILE A 88 -4.57 1.21 3.61
N ALA A 89 -3.39 1.47 3.07
CA ALA A 89 -3.21 1.73 1.65
C ALA A 89 -2.50 0.56 0.98
N ILE A 90 -3.17 -0.09 0.03
CA ILE A 90 -2.65 -1.23 -0.71
C ILE A 90 -1.87 -0.72 -1.93
N ASN A 91 -0.66 -1.24 -2.17
CA ASN A 91 0.11 -0.94 -3.37
C ASN A 91 -0.44 -1.74 -4.56
N MET A 92 -1.18 -1.08 -5.44
CA MET A 92 -1.79 -1.67 -6.62
C MET A 92 -0.79 -2.06 -7.72
N LYS A 93 0.50 -1.73 -7.58
CA LYS A 93 1.56 -2.33 -8.41
C LYS A 93 1.70 -3.85 -8.20
N MET A 94 1.06 -4.42 -7.17
CA MET A 94 0.97 -5.86 -6.93
C MET A 94 -0.22 -6.53 -7.65
N ALA A 95 -1.13 -5.74 -8.23
CA ALA A 95 -2.27 -6.27 -8.97
C ALA A 95 -1.86 -6.74 -10.37
N ASP A 96 -2.69 -7.58 -10.98
CA ASP A 96 -2.56 -7.94 -12.39
C ASP A 96 -2.61 -6.69 -13.28
N THR A 97 -1.81 -6.69 -14.35
CA THR A 97 -1.62 -5.54 -15.24
C THR A 97 -2.93 -4.99 -15.79
N GLU A 98 -3.86 -5.86 -16.19
CA GLU A 98 -5.18 -5.46 -16.71
C GLU A 98 -6.01 -4.70 -15.67
N LEU A 99 -6.04 -5.21 -14.43
CA LEU A 99 -6.74 -4.54 -13.34
C LEU A 99 -6.10 -3.18 -13.06
N LEU A 100 -4.78 -3.12 -12.96
CA LEU A 100 -4.05 -1.87 -12.70
C LEU A 100 -4.28 -0.82 -13.79
N GLN A 101 -4.26 -1.20 -15.06
CA GLN A 101 -4.47 -0.29 -16.19
C GLN A 101 -5.91 0.24 -16.26
N SER A 102 -6.87 -0.51 -15.72
CA SER A 102 -8.28 -0.11 -15.69
C SER A 102 -8.65 0.89 -14.59
N ILE A 103 -7.72 1.22 -13.67
CA ILE A 103 -8.00 2.10 -12.53
C ILE A 103 -7.41 3.50 -12.79
N PRO A 104 -8.22 4.56 -12.71
CA PRO A 104 -7.76 5.94 -12.77
C PRO A 104 -6.64 6.26 -11.76
N VAL A 105 -5.68 7.09 -12.18
CA VAL A 105 -4.57 7.52 -11.34
C VAL A 105 -4.75 8.98 -10.93
N ARG A 106 -4.85 9.24 -9.62
CA ARG A 106 -4.78 10.59 -9.04
C ARG A 106 -3.34 10.92 -8.69
N LYS A 107 -2.81 12.02 -9.23
CA LYS A 107 -1.48 12.53 -8.87
C LYS A 107 -1.57 13.35 -7.60
N ILE A 108 -0.65 13.09 -6.66
CA ILE A 108 -0.60 13.74 -5.36
C ILE A 108 0.75 14.45 -5.24
N ASP A 109 0.71 15.75 -4.98
CA ASP A 109 1.92 16.56 -4.73
C ASP A 109 2.34 16.50 -3.26
N GLY A 110 2.74 15.32 -2.80
CA GLY A 110 3.21 15.10 -1.44
C GLY A 110 4.58 15.72 -1.13
N ALA A 111 5.26 16.32 -2.11
CA ALA A 111 6.54 16.99 -1.92
C ALA A 111 6.40 18.42 -1.36
N GLN A 112 5.19 18.98 -1.38
CA GLN A 112 4.87 20.33 -0.87
C GLN A 112 4.34 20.34 0.57
N TYR A 113 4.12 19.16 1.16
CA TYR A 113 3.65 19.00 2.54
C TYR A 113 4.80 18.80 3.52
#